data_AF-A0A382LHY0-F1
#
_entry.id   AF-A0A382LHY0-F1
#
_cell.length_a   1.000
_cell.length_b   1.000
_cell.length_c   1.000
_cell.angle_alpha   90.00
_cell.angle_beta   90.00
_cell.angle_gamma   90.00
#
_symmetry.space_group_name_H-M   'P 1'
#
loop_
_entity.id
_entity.type
_entity.pdbx_description
1 polymer ?
#
loop_
_entity_poly.entity_id
_entity_poly.type
_entity_poly.pdbx_seq_one_letter_code
_entity_poly.pdbx_strand_id
1 'polypeptide(L)'
;MIHILFLDIDPKMCAYAHSDKDVKQKVLTYTKLLANAHHNLDPGGKILKSLDPPVIVFPSTQWWVEANNSNYQWLHDVWFWLHKEYWYRYDAMHEDWSKFYNKLSHVPKFIKEGEFTAPPGPTEIPEVLEDKIQNSIEASRQIYTKQCKENDAKWGGLVENMRTPPSWILEDANV
;
A
#
# COMPACT_ATOMS: atom_id res chain seq x y z
N MET A 1 -11.43 8.40 -2.97
CA MET A 1 -10.47 8.01 -1.91
C MET A 1 -9.41 7.14 -2.56
N ILE A 2 -8.13 7.50 -2.49
CA ILE A 2 -7.04 6.69 -3.06
C ILE A 2 -6.81 5.49 -2.14
N HIS A 3 -7.07 4.28 -2.63
CA HIS A 3 -6.95 3.09 -1.81
C HIS A 3 -5.51 2.61 -1.68
N ILE A 4 -4.71 2.64 -2.76
CA ILE A 4 -3.28 2.29 -2.77
C ILE A 4 -2.45 3.57 -2.91
N LEU A 5 -1.59 3.87 -1.94
CA LEU A 5 -0.64 4.98 -1.99
C LEU A 5 0.67 4.50 -2.61
N PHE A 6 0.95 4.93 -3.84
CA PHE A 6 2.14 4.54 -4.60
C PHE A 6 3.24 5.58 -4.47
N LEU A 7 3.97 5.55 -3.34
CA LEU A 7 4.94 6.59 -2.98
C LEU A 7 6.38 6.25 -3.39
N ASP A 8 6.66 5.01 -3.76
CA ASP A 8 7.94 4.54 -4.26
C ASP A 8 7.76 3.20 -4.98
N ILE A 9 8.67 2.84 -5.88
CA ILE A 9 8.69 1.51 -6.50
C ILE A 9 9.25 0.47 -5.53
N ASP A 10 10.21 0.84 -4.67
CA ASP A 10 10.70 -0.03 -3.61
C ASP A 10 9.62 -0.13 -2.51
N PRO A 11 9.07 -1.32 -2.24
CA PRO A 11 7.99 -1.49 -1.26
C PRO A 11 8.35 -1.01 0.15
N LYS A 12 9.62 -1.13 0.54
CA LYS A 12 10.11 -0.68 1.84
C LYS A 12 10.12 0.85 1.92
N MET A 13 10.61 1.51 0.87
CA MET A 13 10.61 2.98 0.80
C MET A 13 9.19 3.53 0.70
N CYS A 14 8.32 2.84 -0.03
CA CYS A 14 6.90 3.18 -0.10
C CYS A 14 6.24 3.10 1.29
N ALA A 15 6.44 2.01 2.03
CA ALA A 15 5.92 1.86 3.40
C ALA A 15 6.51 2.89 4.37
N TYR A 16 7.82 3.16 4.30
CA TYR A 16 8.49 4.19 5.10
C TYR A 16 7.83 5.56 4.96
N ALA A 17 7.46 5.94 3.73
CA ALA A 17 6.89 7.24 3.43
C ALA A 17 5.51 7.49 4.05
N HIS A 18 4.76 6.43 4.40
CA HIS A 18 3.44 6.59 4.98
C HIS A 18 3.51 7.30 6.34
N SER A 19 2.60 8.26 6.54
CA SER A 19 2.37 8.91 7.83
C SER A 19 1.87 7.90 8.86
N ASP A 20 1.95 8.25 10.13
CA ASP A 20 1.45 7.43 11.24
C ASP A 20 -0.02 7.04 11.09
N LYS A 21 -0.85 7.99 10.64
CA LYS A 21 -2.27 7.75 10.35
C LYS A 21 -2.43 6.74 9.22
N ASP A 22 -1.67 6.90 8.15
CA ASP A 22 -1.75 6.03 6.98
C ASP A 22 -1.18 4.64 7.25
N VAL A 23 -0.12 4.49 8.04
CA VAL A 23 0.38 3.17 8.46
C VAL A 23 -0.76 2.35 9.10
N LYS A 24 -1.48 2.94 10.06
CA LYS A 24 -2.62 2.27 10.73
C LYS A 24 -3.75 1.93 9.74
N GLN A 25 -4.10 2.86 8.85
CA GLN A 25 -5.22 2.69 7.93
C GLN A 25 -4.89 1.73 6.77
N LYS A 26 -3.66 1.79 6.25
CA LYS A 26 -3.25 1.06 5.05
C LYS A 26 -2.91 -0.39 5.34
N VAL A 27 -2.44 -0.73 6.54
CA VAL A 27 -2.36 -2.13 7.01
C VAL A 27 -3.71 -2.83 6.79
N LEU A 28 -4.79 -2.29 7.36
CA LEU A 28 -6.14 -2.85 7.24
C LEU A 28 -6.66 -2.83 5.80
N THR A 29 -6.39 -1.74 5.08
CA THR A 29 -6.88 -1.57 3.69
C THR A 29 -6.21 -2.59 2.75
N TYR A 30 -4.90 -2.78 2.88
CA TYR A 30 -4.15 -3.70 2.03
C TYR A 30 -4.42 -5.15 2.40
N THR A 31 -4.65 -5.48 3.69
CA THR A 31 -5.17 -6.80 4.09
C THR A 31 -6.44 -7.13 3.31
N LYS A 32 -7.40 -6.18 3.25
CA LYS A 32 -8.68 -6.38 2.56
C LYS A 32 -8.51 -6.56 1.05
N LEU A 33 -7.65 -5.77 0.40
CA LEU A 33 -7.37 -5.90 -1.03
C LEU A 33 -6.77 -7.27 -1.38
N LEU A 34 -5.77 -7.70 -0.62
CA LEU A 34 -5.09 -8.99 -0.80
C LEU A 34 -6.02 -10.17 -0.51
N ALA A 35 -6.84 -10.08 0.54
CA ALA A 35 -7.84 -11.10 0.86
C ALA A 35 -8.94 -11.19 -0.21
N ASN A 36 -9.45 -10.05 -0.68
CA ASN A 36 -10.45 -10.01 -1.75
C ASN A 36 -9.92 -10.65 -3.04
N ALA A 37 -8.63 -10.49 -3.37
CA ALA A 37 -8.05 -11.15 -4.53
C ALA A 37 -8.12 -12.68 -4.42
N HIS A 38 -7.93 -13.25 -3.22
CA HIS A 38 -8.16 -14.68 -2.98
C HIS A 38 -9.64 -15.07 -3.10
N HIS A 39 -10.57 -14.26 -2.57
CA HIS A 39 -12.02 -14.51 -2.73
C HIS A 39 -12.47 -14.51 -4.18
N ASN A 40 -11.96 -13.57 -4.97
CA ASN A 40 -12.40 -13.37 -6.35
C ASN A 40 -11.70 -14.33 -7.33
N LEU A 41 -10.40 -14.56 -7.14
CA LEU A 41 -9.59 -15.36 -8.06
C LEU A 41 -9.36 -16.80 -7.61
N ASP A 42 -9.61 -17.16 -6.36
CA ASP A 42 -9.47 -18.53 -5.86
C ASP A 42 -10.58 -18.89 -4.84
N PRO A 43 -11.88 -18.86 -5.24
CA PRO A 43 -13.00 -19.08 -4.34
C PRO A 43 -13.05 -20.49 -3.72
N GLY A 44 -12.26 -21.45 -4.24
CA GLY A 44 -12.10 -22.79 -3.69
C GLY A 44 -10.78 -22.99 -2.92
N GLY A 45 -9.98 -21.93 -2.78
CA GLY A 45 -8.65 -21.97 -2.21
C GLY A 45 -8.64 -22.40 -0.74
N LYS A 46 -7.62 -23.16 -0.34
CA LYS A 46 -7.44 -23.58 1.07
C LYS A 46 -7.26 -22.38 2.00
N ILE A 47 -6.60 -21.32 1.51
CA ILE A 47 -6.34 -20.08 2.23
C ILE A 47 -7.66 -19.39 2.59
N LEU A 48 -8.66 -19.44 1.69
CA LEU A 48 -9.92 -18.73 1.83
C LEU A 48 -10.69 -19.07 3.11
N LYS A 49 -10.65 -20.34 3.53
CA LYS A 49 -11.29 -20.83 4.76
C LYS A 49 -10.80 -20.12 6.02
N SER A 50 -9.68 -19.42 5.91
CA SER A 50 -8.98 -18.77 7.02
C SER A 50 -8.89 -17.25 6.84
N LEU A 51 -9.54 -16.71 5.81
CA LEU A 51 -9.72 -15.28 5.57
C LEU A 51 -11.12 -14.87 6.01
N ASP A 52 -11.24 -13.64 6.51
CA ASP A 52 -12.56 -13.05 6.76
C ASP A 52 -13.36 -12.95 5.45
N PRO A 53 -14.70 -12.92 5.51
CA PRO A 53 -15.54 -12.75 4.32
C PRO A 53 -15.11 -11.55 3.47
N PRO A 54 -15.32 -11.61 2.15
CA PRO A 54 -14.87 -10.54 1.26
C PRO A 54 -15.59 -9.24 1.60
N VAL A 55 -14.88 -8.13 1.49
CA VAL A 55 -15.50 -6.81 1.59
C VAL A 55 -16.23 -6.53 0.29
N ILE A 56 -17.58 -6.56 0.34
CA ILE A 56 -18.48 -6.40 -0.81
C ILE A 56 -18.34 -5.04 -1.50
N VAL A 57 -17.85 -4.01 -0.78
CA VAL A 57 -17.52 -2.73 -1.41
C VAL A 57 -16.18 -2.87 -2.12
N PHE A 58 -16.22 -2.92 -3.46
CA PHE A 58 -15.02 -2.90 -4.30
C PHE A 58 -14.29 -1.56 -4.11
N PRO A 59 -13.11 -1.55 -3.47
CA PRO A 59 -12.22 -0.40 -3.58
C PRO A 59 -11.91 -0.22 -5.07
N SER A 60 -11.90 1.02 -5.57
CA SER A 60 -11.70 1.31 -7.00
C SER A 60 -10.38 0.77 -7.59
N THR A 61 -9.52 0.20 -6.76
CA THR A 61 -8.20 -0.35 -7.09
C THR A 61 -8.13 -1.87 -7.03
N GLN A 62 -9.20 -2.59 -6.68
CA GLN A 62 -9.19 -4.05 -6.52
C GLN A 62 -8.74 -4.77 -7.80
N TRP A 63 -9.28 -4.33 -8.94
CA TRP A 63 -8.97 -4.91 -10.25
C TRP A 63 -7.48 -4.91 -10.57
N TRP A 64 -6.72 -3.92 -10.07
CA TRP A 64 -5.28 -3.80 -10.34
C TRP A 64 -4.48 -4.86 -9.59
N VAL A 65 -4.87 -5.16 -8.35
CA VAL A 65 -4.27 -6.22 -7.52
C VAL A 65 -4.51 -7.59 -8.14
N GLU A 66 -5.68 -7.78 -8.76
CA GLU A 66 -6.11 -9.02 -9.40
C GLU A 66 -5.54 -9.20 -10.82
N ALA A 67 -5.00 -8.14 -11.41
CA ALA A 67 -4.60 -8.14 -12.81
C ALA A 67 -3.46 -9.13 -13.10
N ASN A 68 -2.44 -9.16 -12.23
CA ASN A 68 -1.32 -10.09 -12.34
C ASN A 68 -0.58 -10.31 -11.01
N ASN A 69 0.24 -11.36 -10.97
CA ASN A 69 1.04 -11.77 -9.81
C ASN A 69 2.04 -10.69 -9.33
N SER A 70 2.68 -9.94 -10.24
CA SER A 70 3.63 -8.90 -9.89
C SER A 70 2.97 -7.73 -9.15
N ASN A 71 1.76 -7.33 -9.54
CA ASN A 71 0.98 -6.30 -8.85
C ASN A 71 0.56 -6.75 -7.44
N TYR A 72 0.07 -7.99 -7.32
CA TYR A 72 -0.25 -8.59 -6.02
C TYR A 72 0.99 -8.63 -5.12
N GLN A 73 2.11 -9.11 -5.64
CA GLN A 73 3.35 -9.27 -4.89
C GLN A 73 3.86 -7.92 -4.38
N TRP A 74 3.86 -6.89 -5.23
CA TRP A 74 4.27 -5.56 -4.82
C TRP A 74 3.39 -5.02 -3.68
N LEU A 75 2.06 -5.16 -3.77
CA LEU A 75 1.16 -4.71 -2.70
C LEU A 75 1.35 -5.51 -1.41
N HIS A 76 1.54 -6.83 -1.53
CA HIS A 76 1.89 -7.69 -0.40
C HIS A 76 3.18 -7.23 0.28
N ASP A 77 4.20 -6.88 -0.50
CA ASP A 77 5.49 -6.45 0.05
C ASP A 77 5.36 -5.10 0.76
N VAL A 78 4.57 -4.16 0.22
CA VAL A 78 4.26 -2.91 0.94
C VAL A 78 3.49 -3.21 2.22
N TRP A 79 2.49 -4.10 2.17
CA TRP A 79 1.73 -4.53 3.36
C TRP A 79 2.62 -5.17 4.42
N PHE A 80 3.60 -5.98 4.03
CA PHE A 80 4.61 -6.55 4.91
C PHE A 80 5.46 -5.46 5.57
N TRP A 81 5.97 -4.50 4.79
CA TRP A 81 6.79 -3.42 5.33
C TRP A 81 5.98 -2.44 6.18
N LEU A 82 4.70 -2.23 5.87
CA LEU A 82 3.80 -1.45 6.73
C LEU A 82 3.60 -2.09 8.10
N HIS A 83 3.58 -3.42 8.20
CA HIS A 83 3.57 -4.09 9.50
C HIS A 83 4.87 -3.88 10.27
N LYS A 84 6.02 -3.87 9.58
CA LYS A 84 7.31 -3.52 10.19
C LYS A 84 7.32 -2.06 10.68
N GLU A 85 6.78 -1.13 9.90
CA GLU A 85 6.63 0.27 10.31
C GLU A 85 5.67 0.40 11.49
N TYR A 86 4.54 -0.32 11.49
CA TYR A 86 3.60 -0.34 12.60
C TYR A 86 4.29 -0.80 13.89
N TRP A 87 5.02 -1.93 13.84
CA TRP A 87 5.78 -2.42 14.98
C TRP A 87 6.85 -1.43 15.43
N TYR A 88 7.62 -0.87 14.51
CA TYR A 88 8.67 0.09 14.82
C TYR A 88 8.13 1.37 15.51
N ARG A 89 6.99 1.88 15.04
CA ARG A 89 6.40 3.16 15.51
C ARG A 89 5.56 2.99 16.78
N TYR A 90 4.93 1.84 16.96
CA TYR A 90 3.95 1.64 18.04
C TYR A 90 4.35 0.59 19.07
N ASP A 91 5.53 -0.02 18.93
CA ASP A 91 6.04 -1.09 19.79
C ASP A 91 5.04 -2.25 19.99
N ALA A 92 4.24 -2.50 18.96
CA ALA A 92 3.19 -3.51 18.96
C ALA A 92 3.01 -4.06 17.54
N MET A 93 2.77 -5.36 17.41
CA MET A 93 2.45 -5.95 16.10
C MET A 93 0.95 -5.85 15.85
N HIS A 94 0.55 -5.38 14.66
CA HIS A 94 -0.86 -5.38 14.28
C HIS A 94 -1.39 -6.82 14.15
N GLU A 95 -2.63 -7.07 14.58
CA GLU A 95 -3.19 -8.42 14.66
C GLU A 95 -3.26 -9.16 13.31
N ASP A 96 -3.45 -8.42 12.22
CA ASP A 96 -3.45 -8.94 10.84
C ASP A 96 -2.15 -9.68 10.50
N TRP A 97 -1.02 -9.29 11.07
CA TRP A 97 0.25 -9.99 10.86
C TRP A 97 0.13 -11.45 11.27
N SER A 98 -0.25 -11.70 12.52
CA SER A 98 -0.35 -13.05 13.08
C SER A 98 -1.45 -13.86 12.38
N LYS A 99 -2.53 -13.20 11.96
CA LYS A 99 -3.65 -13.86 11.28
C LYS A 99 -3.33 -14.22 9.83
N PHE A 100 -2.61 -13.36 9.10
CA PHE A 100 -2.59 -13.38 7.63
C PHE A 100 -1.20 -13.43 6.99
N TYR A 101 -0.11 -13.22 7.71
CA TYR A 101 1.25 -13.16 7.13
C TYR A 101 1.57 -14.37 6.23
N ASN A 102 1.48 -15.59 6.75
CA ASN A 102 1.77 -16.81 5.98
C ASN A 102 0.73 -17.09 4.87
N LYS A 103 -0.46 -16.48 4.95
CA LYS A 103 -1.57 -16.75 4.04
C LYS A 103 -1.47 -15.85 2.81
N LEU A 104 -1.27 -14.56 3.04
CA LEU A 104 -1.21 -13.54 1.99
C LEU A 104 0.16 -13.46 1.32
N SER A 105 1.18 -14.15 1.84
CA SER A 105 2.45 -14.37 1.14
C SER A 105 2.34 -15.28 -0.09
N HIS A 106 1.19 -15.90 -0.30
CA HIS A 106 0.88 -16.69 -1.48
C HIS A 106 -0.11 -15.94 -2.36
N VAL A 107 0.19 -15.87 -3.66
CA VAL A 107 -0.75 -15.33 -4.65
C VAL A 107 -1.96 -16.27 -4.84
N PRO A 108 -3.13 -15.76 -5.28
CA PRO A 108 -4.28 -16.60 -5.63
C PRO A 108 -3.96 -17.58 -6.74
N LYS A 109 -4.50 -18.81 -6.68
CA LYS A 109 -4.16 -19.89 -7.61
C LYS A 109 -4.36 -19.54 -9.09
N PHE A 110 -5.41 -18.77 -9.43
CA PHE A 110 -5.75 -18.44 -10.81
C PHE A 110 -5.38 -17.00 -11.19
N ILE A 111 -4.51 -16.33 -10.42
CA ILE A 111 -3.94 -15.05 -10.85
C ILE A 111 -3.09 -15.25 -12.10
N LYS A 112 -3.15 -14.30 -13.03
CA LYS A 112 -2.32 -14.34 -14.23
C LYS A 112 -0.88 -13.95 -13.90
N GLU A 113 0.08 -14.54 -14.60
CA GLU A 113 1.45 -14.03 -14.60
C GLU A 113 1.53 -12.75 -15.46
N GLY A 114 2.33 -11.78 -15.04
CA GLY A 114 2.53 -10.55 -15.78
C GLY A 114 3.56 -9.63 -15.14
N GLU A 115 3.91 -8.57 -15.86
CA GLU A 115 4.83 -7.54 -15.37
C GLU A 115 4.12 -6.57 -14.42
N PHE A 116 4.89 -5.95 -13.54
CA PHE A 116 4.38 -4.91 -12.66
C PHE A 116 3.88 -3.71 -13.47
N THR A 117 2.71 -3.19 -13.12
CA THR A 117 2.18 -1.93 -13.66
C THR A 117 1.92 -0.96 -12.54
N ALA A 118 2.05 0.34 -12.77
CA ALA A 118 1.73 1.33 -11.74
C ALA A 118 0.26 1.18 -11.29
N PRO A 119 -0.04 1.21 -9.99
CA PRO A 119 -1.42 1.19 -9.50
C PRO A 119 -2.19 2.42 -10.02
N PRO A 120 -3.53 2.32 -10.16
CA PRO A 120 -4.33 3.45 -10.58
C PRO A 120 -4.16 4.61 -9.61
N GLY A 121 -3.52 5.67 -10.12
CA GLY A 121 -3.25 6.90 -9.41
C GLY A 121 -4.15 8.06 -9.85
N PRO A 122 -4.13 9.17 -9.11
CA PRO A 122 -4.79 10.41 -9.53
C PRO A 122 -4.21 10.93 -10.85
N THR A 123 -5.08 11.27 -11.79
CA THR A 123 -4.80 11.69 -13.17
C THR A 123 -4.36 13.15 -13.32
N GLU A 124 -3.94 13.81 -12.24
CA GLU A 124 -3.76 15.28 -12.23
C GLU A 124 -2.44 15.77 -12.83
N ILE A 125 -1.48 14.89 -13.13
CA ILE A 125 -0.18 15.31 -13.67
C ILE A 125 0.01 14.82 -15.12
N PRO A 126 0.37 15.71 -16.06
CA PRO A 126 0.79 15.32 -17.40
C PRO A 126 1.96 14.32 -17.34
N GLU A 127 2.02 13.34 -18.25
CA GLU A 127 3.20 12.47 -18.38
C GLU A 127 4.42 13.32 -18.78
N VAL A 128 5.25 13.72 -17.80
CA VAL A 128 6.41 14.62 -18.03
C VAL A 128 7.68 13.81 -18.33
N LEU A 129 7.84 12.64 -17.71
CA LEU A 129 8.99 11.76 -17.87
C LEU A 129 8.71 10.64 -18.87
N GLU A 130 9.76 10.07 -19.45
CA GLU A 130 9.66 8.87 -20.29
C GLU A 130 9.20 7.65 -19.48
N ASP A 131 9.56 7.59 -18.20
CA ASP A 131 9.19 6.51 -17.29
C ASP A 131 7.81 6.75 -16.66
N LYS A 132 6.83 5.94 -17.08
CA LYS A 132 5.46 5.96 -16.58
C LYS A 132 5.33 5.62 -15.10
N ILE A 133 6.19 4.74 -14.58
CA ILE A 133 6.21 4.40 -13.15
C ILE A 133 6.67 5.61 -12.36
N GLN A 134 7.75 6.26 -12.80
CA GLN A 134 8.27 7.45 -12.12
C GLN A 134 7.26 8.61 -12.15
N ASN A 135 6.56 8.82 -13.27
CA ASN A 135 5.46 9.79 -13.36
C ASN A 135 4.35 9.49 -12.34
N SER A 136 3.97 8.22 -12.18
CA SER A 136 2.92 7.81 -11.24
C SER A 136 3.34 8.02 -9.77
N ILE A 137 4.61 7.77 -9.45
CA ILE A 137 5.20 8.03 -8.13
C ILE A 137 5.15 9.53 -7.84
N GLU A 138 5.59 10.37 -8.77
CA GLU A 138 5.63 11.81 -8.58
C GLU A 138 4.22 12.39 -8.40
N ALA A 139 3.25 11.95 -9.20
CA ALA A 139 1.85 12.33 -9.04
C ALA A 139 1.27 11.96 -7.68
N SER A 140 1.59 10.75 -7.20
CA SER A 140 1.16 10.30 -5.89
C SER A 140 1.83 11.09 -4.77
N ARG A 141 3.13 11.40 -4.88
CA ARG A 141 3.88 12.19 -3.90
C ARG A 141 3.35 13.61 -3.78
N GLN A 142 3.10 14.31 -4.87
CA GLN A 142 2.59 15.69 -4.83
C GLN A 142 1.24 15.81 -4.11
N ILE A 143 0.29 14.94 -4.47
CA ILE A 143 -1.03 14.91 -3.83
C ILE A 143 -0.92 14.51 -2.36
N TYR A 144 -0.08 13.51 -2.06
CA TYR A 144 0.13 13.06 -0.70
C TYR A 144 0.81 14.12 0.18
N THR A 145 1.80 14.85 -0.33
CA THR A 145 2.44 15.98 0.35
C THR A 145 1.42 17.05 0.69
N LYS A 146 0.57 17.45 -0.26
CA LYS A 146 -0.50 18.42 -0.01
C LYS A 146 -1.43 17.95 1.11
N GLN A 147 -1.90 16.70 1.03
CA GLN A 147 -2.76 16.11 2.07
C GLN A 147 -2.06 16.05 3.43
N CYS A 148 -0.77 15.72 3.47
CA CYS A 148 0.00 15.65 4.70
C CYS A 148 0.15 17.03 5.35
N LYS A 149 0.42 18.08 4.56
CA LYS A 149 0.50 19.46 5.04
C LYS A 149 -0.86 19.95 5.55
N GLU A 150 -1.95 19.70 4.82
CA GLU A 150 -3.31 20.10 5.22
C GLU A 150 -3.79 19.42 6.51
N ASN A 151 -3.36 18.19 6.77
CA ASN A 151 -3.78 17.40 7.93
C ASN A 151 -2.77 17.38 9.09
N ASP A 152 -1.69 18.18 9.01
CA ASP A 152 -0.57 18.18 9.97
C ASP A 152 -0.06 16.75 10.29
N ALA A 153 0.20 15.98 9.21
CA ALA A 153 0.60 14.58 9.32
C ALA A 153 1.90 14.41 10.12
N LYS A 154 2.00 13.30 10.85
CA LYS A 154 3.14 12.98 11.72
C LYS A 154 3.81 11.67 11.30
N TRP A 155 5.10 11.58 11.61
CA TRP A 155 5.93 10.39 11.52
C TRP A 155 6.62 10.23 12.87
N GLY A 156 6.53 9.06 13.48
CA GLY A 156 7.23 8.79 14.74
C GLY A 156 6.54 7.74 15.59
N GLY A 157 5.22 7.78 15.69
CA GLY A 157 4.44 6.82 16.46
C GLY A 157 4.14 7.26 17.90
N LEU A 158 4.14 6.30 18.84
CA LEU A 158 3.79 6.53 20.26
C LEU A 158 4.97 7.03 21.10
N VAL A 159 6.19 6.76 20.65
CA VAL A 159 7.38 7.43 21.14
C VAL A 159 7.72 8.47 20.08
N GLU A 160 8.48 9.52 20.38
CA GLU A 160 9.09 10.33 19.31
C GLU A 160 10.29 9.53 18.73
N ASN A 161 10.06 8.27 18.30
CA ASN A 161 11.10 7.29 17.93
C ASN A 161 11.63 7.43 16.49
N MET A 162 12.03 8.65 16.13
CA MET A 162 13.06 8.92 15.10
C MET A 162 12.70 8.66 13.62
N ARG A 163 11.47 8.26 13.26
CA ARG A 163 11.09 8.26 11.83
C ARG A 163 10.92 9.70 11.36
N THR A 164 11.80 10.14 10.47
CA THR A 164 11.66 11.43 9.81
C THR A 164 10.76 11.29 8.59
N PRO A 165 9.89 12.28 8.30
CA PRO A 165 9.21 12.32 7.01
C PRO A 165 10.23 12.28 5.86
N PRO A 166 9.88 11.69 4.71
CA PRO A 166 10.68 11.79 3.49
C PRO A 166 11.03 13.25 3.15
N SER A 167 12.18 13.47 2.50
CA SER A 167 12.66 14.81 2.16
C SER A 167 11.66 15.60 1.31
N TRP A 168 11.00 14.95 0.34
CA TRP A 168 9.97 15.55 -0.52
C TRP A 168 8.68 15.96 0.19
N ILE A 169 8.51 15.61 1.48
CA ILE A 169 7.45 16.16 2.34
C ILE A 169 7.93 17.42 3.06
N LEU A 170 9.20 17.45 3.47
CA LEU A 170 9.84 18.54 4.20
C LEU A 170 10.23 19.71 3.30
N GLU A 171 10.64 19.43 2.08
CA GLU A 171 10.95 20.42 1.08
C GLU A 171 9.65 21.11 0.64
N ASP A 172 9.61 22.44 0.74
CA ASP A 172 8.60 23.19 0.03
C ASP A 172 8.85 22.97 -1.46
N ALA A 173 7.97 22.22 -2.13
CA ALA A 173 7.97 21.98 -3.56
C ALA A 173 7.80 23.25 -4.44
N ASN A 174 8.09 24.43 -3.87
CA ASN A 174 8.11 25.74 -4.50
C ASN A 174 9.55 26.30 -4.56
N VAL A 175 10.52 25.49 -5.01
CA VAL A 175 11.81 26.01 -5.49
C VAL A 175 11.86 25.85 -7.00
#